data_AF-A0A1I3HT71-F1
#
_entry.id   AF-A0A1I3HT71-F1
#
_cell.length_a   1.000
_cell.length_b   1.000
_cell.length_c   1.000
_cell.angle_alpha   90.00
_cell.angle_beta   90.00
_cell.angle_gamma   90.00
#
_symmetry.space_group_name_H-M   'P 1'
#
loop_
_entity.id
_entity.type
_entity.pdbx_description
1 polymer ?
#
loop_
_entity_poly.entity_id
_entity_poly.type
_entity_poly.pdbx_seq_one_letter_code
_entity_poly.pdbx_strand_id
1 'polypeptide(L)'
;MVEEFKKFIMRGNVLDMAVGIIIGAAFGKIVTSFVNDVLMPPIGLILGQVDFSNLFINLSGTPAATLAEAKAAGLPVIAYGSFLNAVIDFLIVAFAIFMLIKQVNRIMPKKEEEPAKEPRLCPYCKTEIPDEATKCPHCTSEL
;
A
#
# COMPACT_ATOMS: atom_id res chain seq x y z
N MET A 1 -23.27 -2.70 -25.69
CA MET A 1 -23.00 -2.61 -24.23
C MET A 1 -22.21 -3.79 -23.67
N VAL A 2 -22.74 -5.02 -23.58
CA VAL A 2 -22.00 -6.15 -22.94
C VAL A 2 -20.72 -6.53 -23.71
N GLU A 3 -20.75 -6.54 -25.05
CA GLU A 3 -19.55 -6.81 -25.85
C GLU A 3 -18.52 -5.67 -25.81
N GLU A 4 -18.98 -4.42 -25.76
CA GLU A 4 -18.11 -3.24 -25.62
C GLU A 4 -17.47 -3.18 -24.23
N PHE A 5 -18.22 -3.56 -23.20
CA PHE A 5 -17.74 -3.70 -21.83
C PHE A 5 -16.71 -4.83 -21.72
N LYS A 6 -16.95 -5.98 -22.36
CA LYS A 6 -15.96 -7.06 -22.45
C LYS A 6 -14.68 -6.60 -23.15
N LYS A 7 -14.79 -5.90 -24.30
CA LYS A 7 -13.64 -5.32 -25.01
C LYS A 7 -12.90 -4.26 -24.18
N PHE A 8 -13.61 -3.52 -23.32
CA PHE A 8 -13.02 -2.54 -22.41
C PHE A 8 -12.22 -3.22 -21.28
N ILE A 9 -12.76 -4.26 -20.65
CA ILE A 9 -12.09 -5.00 -19.57
C ILE A 9 -10.90 -5.82 -20.10
N MET A 10 -10.99 -6.33 -21.34
CA MET A 10 -9.91 -7.08 -21.98
C MET A 10 -8.70 -6.20 -22.34
N ARG A 11 -8.72 -4.90 -22.07
CA ARG A 11 -7.50 -4.08 -22.07
C ARG A 11 -6.66 -4.50 -20.87
N GLY A 12 -5.64 -5.34 -21.09
CA GLY A 12 -4.83 -5.97 -20.02
C GLY A 12 -4.39 -5.02 -18.90
N ASN A 13 -3.98 -3.80 -19.24
CA ASN A 13 -3.59 -2.76 -18.28
C ASN A 13 -4.70 -2.43 -17.24
N VAL A 14 -5.98 -2.45 -17.64
CA VAL A 14 -7.10 -2.16 -16.72
C VAL A 14 -7.34 -3.31 -15.75
N LEU A 15 -7.21 -4.55 -16.20
CA LEU A 15 -7.40 -5.74 -15.37
C LEU A 15 -6.30 -5.84 -14.32
N ASP A 16 -5.04 -5.69 -14.72
CA ASP A 16 -3.88 -5.76 -13.81
C ASP A 16 -3.91 -4.65 -12.76
N MET A 17 -4.28 -3.43 -13.18
CA MET A 17 -4.50 -2.31 -12.27
C MET A 17 -5.65 -2.59 -11.28
N ALA A 18 -6.77 -3.14 -11.75
CA ALA A 18 -7.91 -3.45 -10.91
C ALA A 18 -7.57 -4.51 -9.86
N VAL A 19 -6.87 -5.58 -10.26
CA VAL A 19 -6.38 -6.62 -9.34
C VAL A 19 -5.43 -6.02 -8.31
N GLY A 20 -4.47 -5.19 -8.73
CA GLY A 20 -3.53 -4.52 -7.82
C GLY A 20 -4.23 -3.64 -6.77
N ILE A 21 -5.23 -2.85 -7.17
CA ILE A 21 -5.99 -1.99 -6.24
C ILE A 21 -6.80 -2.83 -5.25
N ILE A 22 -7.49 -3.88 -5.72
CA ILE A 22 -8.33 -4.74 -4.86
C ILE A 22 -7.45 -5.48 -3.84
N ILE A 23 -6.34 -6.06 -4.28
CA ILE A 23 -5.39 -6.73 -3.39
C ILE A 23 -4.77 -5.73 -2.40
N GLY A 24 -4.37 -4.54 -2.86
CA GLY A 24 -3.83 -3.49 -2.01
C GLY A 24 -4.82 -3.05 -0.92
N ALA A 25 -6.09 -2.85 -1.27
CA ALA A 25 -7.13 -2.47 -0.32
C ALA A 25 -7.44 -3.59 0.69
N ALA A 26 -7.50 -4.84 0.25
CA ALA A 26 -7.72 -5.99 1.14
C ALA A 26 -6.53 -6.21 2.07
N PHE A 27 -5.30 -6.11 1.56
CA PHE A 27 -4.08 -6.25 2.34
C PHE A 27 -3.96 -5.16 3.40
N GLY A 28 -4.30 -3.91 3.06
CA GLY A 28 -4.36 -2.81 4.02
C GLY A 28 -5.21 -3.14 5.25
N LYS A 29 -6.41 -3.73 5.05
CA LYS A 29 -7.28 -4.15 6.16
C LYS A 29 -6.65 -5.23 7.04
N ILE A 30 -5.96 -6.21 6.43
CA ILE A 30 -5.28 -7.27 7.18
C ILE A 30 -4.20 -6.67 8.07
N VAL A 31 -3.40 -5.75 7.52
CA VAL A 31 -2.36 -5.07 8.30
C VAL A 31 -2.97 -4.24 9.42
N THR A 32 -4.02 -3.45 9.14
CA THR A 32 -4.70 -2.66 10.17
C THR A 32 -5.23 -3.53 11.31
N SER A 33 -5.88 -4.67 10.99
CA SER A 33 -6.35 -5.61 12.01
C SER A 33 -5.19 -6.22 12.80
N PHE A 34 -4.10 -6.63 12.14
CA PHE A 34 -2.93 -7.14 12.84
C PHE A 34 -2.35 -6.11 13.84
N VAL A 35 -2.29 -4.84 13.44
CA VAL A 35 -1.76 -3.80 14.31
C VAL A 35 -2.72 -3.50 15.46
N ASN A 36 -4.00 -3.30 15.17
CA ASN A 36 -5.01 -2.91 16.15
C ASN A 36 -5.38 -4.04 17.11
N ASP A 37 -5.44 -5.27 16.61
CA ASP A 37 -5.97 -6.40 17.38
C ASP A 37 -4.86 -7.25 18.01
N VAL A 38 -3.64 -7.23 17.46
CA VAL A 38 -2.52 -8.07 17.93
C VAL A 38 -1.38 -7.26 18.54
N LEU A 39 -0.95 -6.16 17.92
CA LEU A 39 0.18 -5.36 18.44
C LEU A 39 -0.24 -4.35 19.51
N MET A 40 -1.37 -3.67 19.31
CA MET A 40 -1.86 -2.62 20.20
C MET A 40 -2.18 -3.12 21.62
N PRO A 41 -2.81 -4.29 21.87
CA PRO A 41 -3.13 -4.69 23.24
C PRO A 41 -1.89 -4.93 24.13
N PRO A 42 -0.83 -5.63 23.68
CA PRO A 42 0.42 -5.74 24.44
C PRO A 42 1.14 -4.39 24.62
N ILE A 43 1.19 -3.56 23.57
CA ILE A 43 1.81 -2.23 23.62
C ILE A 43 1.06 -1.33 24.62
N GLY A 44 -0.27 -1.35 24.58
CA GLY A 44 -1.13 -0.61 25.48
C GLY A 44 -1.01 -1.06 26.93
N LEU A 45 -0.76 -2.36 27.18
CA LEU A 45 -0.51 -2.88 28.52
C LEU A 45 0.86 -2.41 29.06
N ILE A 46 1.90 -2.42 28.22
CA ILE A 46 3.26 -2.01 28.61
C ILE A 46 3.36 -0.49 28.79
N LEU A 47 2.72 0.30 27.93
CA LEU A 47 2.76 1.76 27.98
C LEU A 47 1.71 2.35 28.95
N GLY A 48 0.87 1.52 29.57
CA GLY A 48 -0.05 1.95 30.65
C GLY A 48 -1.32 2.65 30.18
N GLN A 49 -2.03 2.09 29.20
CA GLN A 49 -3.23 2.68 28.59
C GLN A 49 -3.00 4.12 28.14
N VAL A 50 -2.07 4.30 27.20
CA VAL A 50 -1.83 5.59 26.54
C VAL A 50 -3.01 5.91 25.63
N ASP A 51 -4.12 6.36 26.21
CA ASP A 51 -5.27 6.84 25.46
C ASP A 51 -5.26 8.36 25.42
N PHE A 52 -4.66 8.91 24.37
CA PHE A 52 -4.72 10.35 24.13
C PHE A 52 -6.10 10.80 23.64
N SER A 53 -7.06 9.89 23.39
CA SER A 53 -8.38 10.23 22.81
C SER A 53 -9.18 11.21 23.64
N ASN A 54 -8.88 11.37 24.94
CA ASN A 54 -9.58 12.33 25.81
C ASN A 54 -8.91 13.71 25.85
N LEU A 55 -7.82 13.94 25.11
CA LEU A 55 -7.24 15.27 24.95
C LEU A 55 -7.99 16.04 23.86
N PHE A 56 -8.85 16.96 24.29
CA PHE A 56 -9.54 17.91 23.41
C PHE A 56 -9.57 19.32 23.99
N ILE A 57 -9.58 20.31 23.09
CA ILE A 57 -9.85 21.70 23.44
C ILE A 57 -11.30 21.98 23.07
N ASN A 58 -12.15 22.26 24.07
CA ASN A 58 -13.49 22.73 23.82
C ASN A 58 -13.47 24.23 23.53
N LEU A 59 -14.05 24.64 22.39
CA LEU A 59 -14.13 26.04 21.96
C LEU A 59 -15.45 26.72 22.41
N SER A 60 -16.34 25.97 23.07
CA SER A 60 -17.75 26.35 23.27
C SER A 60 -18.04 26.96 24.65
N GLY A 61 -17.05 27.11 25.52
CA GLY A 61 -17.21 27.67 26.87
C GLY A 61 -17.99 26.80 27.87
N THR A 62 -18.56 25.67 27.44
CA THR A 62 -19.24 24.70 28.30
C THR A 62 -18.27 23.60 28.76
N PRO A 63 -18.19 23.26 30.06
CA PRO A 63 -17.35 22.14 30.49
C PRO A 63 -17.98 20.82 30.01
N ALA A 64 -17.20 20.01 29.30
CA ALA A 64 -17.55 18.64 28.94
C ALA A 64 -16.49 17.72 29.54
N ALA A 65 -16.91 16.64 30.21
CA ALA A 65 -16.00 15.75 30.93
C ALA A 65 -15.30 14.76 29.98
N THR A 66 -15.90 14.46 28.83
CA THR A 66 -15.34 13.53 27.84
C THR A 66 -15.51 14.04 26.40
N LEU A 67 -14.62 13.59 25.51
CA LEU A 67 -14.67 13.92 24.08
C LEU A 67 -15.96 13.37 23.43
N ALA A 68 -16.43 12.22 23.93
CA ALA A 68 -17.68 11.60 23.50
C ALA A 68 -18.91 12.46 23.82
N GLU A 69 -18.99 13.03 25.03
CA GLU A 69 -20.07 13.94 25.43
C GLU A 69 -20.01 15.26 24.66
N ALA A 70 -18.81 15.81 24.43
CA ALA A 70 -18.66 17.06 23.70
C ALA A 70 -19.07 16.91 22.21
N LYS A 71 -18.73 15.78 21.58
CA LYS A 71 -19.19 15.44 20.22
C LYS A 71 -20.69 15.16 20.18
N ALA A 72 -21.24 14.44 21.17
CA ALA A 72 -22.68 14.16 21.25
C ALA A 72 -23.52 15.42 21.47
N ALA A 73 -22.99 16.39 22.20
CA ALA A 73 -23.61 17.70 22.41
C ALA A 73 -23.45 18.66 21.21
N GLY A 74 -22.79 18.22 20.12
CA GLY A 74 -22.56 19.05 18.92
C GLY A 74 -21.63 20.24 19.17
N LEU A 75 -20.82 20.19 20.23
CA LEU A 75 -19.91 21.28 20.59
C LEU A 75 -18.69 21.26 19.66
N PRO A 76 -18.27 22.40 19.08
CA PRO A 76 -17.02 22.50 18.35
C PRO A 76 -15.83 22.20 19.29
N VAL A 77 -15.23 21.03 19.09
CA VAL A 77 -14.04 20.57 19.83
C VAL A 77 -12.87 20.30 18.90
N ILE A 78 -11.69 20.74 19.29
CA ILE A 78 -10.43 20.34 18.65
C ILE A 78 -9.93 19.08 19.36
N ALA A 79 -10.17 17.93 18.74
CA ALA A 79 -9.81 16.61 19.24
C ALA A 79 -8.36 16.22 18.88
N TYR A 80 -7.37 17.02 19.30
CA TYR A 80 -5.95 16.80 18.95
C TYR A 80 -5.40 15.48 19.47
N GLY A 81 -5.96 14.97 20.58
CA GLY A 81 -5.66 13.65 21.10
C GLY A 81 -5.98 12.50 20.15
N SER A 82 -7.13 12.57 19.47
CA SER A 82 -7.51 11.57 18.45
C SER A 82 -6.61 11.64 17.21
N PHE A 83 -6.13 12.83 16.85
CA PHE A 83 -5.18 13.00 15.76
C PHE A 83 -3.82 12.39 16.11
N LEU A 84 -3.33 12.62 17.33
CA LEU A 84 -2.07 12.05 17.80
C LEU A 84 -2.13 10.52 17.84
N ASN A 85 -3.24 9.94 18.31
CA ASN A 85 -3.47 8.49 18.24
C ASN A 85 -3.41 7.99 16.79
N ALA A 86 -4.10 8.65 15.85
CA ALA A 86 -4.04 8.26 14.44
C ALA A 86 -2.62 8.32 13.84
N VAL A 87 -1.81 9.29 14.24
CA VAL A 87 -0.39 9.39 13.83
C VAL A 87 0.44 8.25 14.42
N ILE A 88 0.25 7.93 15.70
CA ILE A 88 0.94 6.82 16.36
C ILE A 88 0.55 5.49 15.71
N ASP A 89 -0.74 5.24 15.49
CA ASP A 89 -1.25 4.05 14.81
C ASP A 89 -0.64 3.92 13.41
N PHE A 90 -0.60 5.00 12.64
CA PHE A 90 0.02 5.01 11.32
C PHE A 90 1.51 4.64 11.38
N LEU A 91 2.26 5.17 12.35
CA LEU A 91 3.68 4.84 12.53
C LEU A 91 3.87 3.37 12.91
N ILE A 92 3.02 2.81 13.79
CA ILE A 92 3.07 1.39 14.18
C ILE A 92 2.74 0.51 12.97
N VAL A 93 1.70 0.85 12.20
CA VAL A 93 1.32 0.14 10.97
C VAL A 93 2.47 0.16 9.96
N ALA A 94 3.04 1.33 9.70
CA ALA A 94 4.16 1.48 8.77
C ALA A 94 5.38 0.64 9.22
N PHE A 95 5.68 0.64 10.52
CA PHE A 95 6.76 -0.17 11.09
C PHE A 95 6.47 -1.67 10.99
N ALA A 96 5.24 -2.10 11.22
CA ALA A 96 4.82 -3.49 11.08
C ALA A 96 4.92 -3.98 9.63
N ILE A 97 4.46 -3.17 8.65
CA ILE A 97 4.62 -3.47 7.21
C ILE A 97 6.10 -3.59 6.86
N PHE A 98 6.92 -2.65 7.32
CA PHE A 98 8.36 -2.68 7.08
C PHE A 98 9.00 -3.96 7.62
N MET A 99 8.67 -4.36 8.85
CA MET A 99 9.11 -5.63 9.45
C MET A 99 8.68 -6.84 8.59
N LEU A 100 7.42 -6.89 8.16
CA LEU A 100 6.91 -7.98 7.32
C LEU A 100 7.65 -8.05 5.97
N ILE A 101 7.80 -6.93 5.26
CA ILE A 101 8.53 -6.89 3.98
C ILE A 101 9.99 -7.27 4.19
N LYS A 102 10.63 -6.79 5.25
CA LYS A 102 12.01 -7.15 5.59
C LYS A 102 12.14 -8.65 5.87
N GLN A 103 11.18 -9.24 6.56
CA GLN A 103 11.17 -10.67 6.86
C GLN A 103 10.94 -11.51 5.60
N VAL A 104 10.02 -11.10 4.72
CA VAL A 104 9.78 -11.74 3.42
C VAL A 104 11.03 -11.66 2.56
N ASN A 105 11.66 -10.48 2.42
CA ASN A 105 12.91 -10.31 1.66
C ASN A 105 14.09 -11.11 2.25
N ARG A 106 14.06 -11.40 3.55
CA ARG A 106 15.07 -12.24 4.22
C ARG A 106 14.88 -13.74 3.92
N ILE A 107 13.63 -14.19 3.81
CA ILE A 107 13.29 -15.61 3.60
C ILE A 107 13.26 -15.96 2.10
N MET A 108 12.76 -15.04 1.27
CA MET A 108 12.90 -15.06 -0.18
C MET A 108 13.93 -13.99 -0.57
N PRO A 109 15.24 -14.32 -0.54
CA PRO A 109 16.21 -13.45 -1.17
C PRO A 109 15.77 -13.28 -2.62
N LYS A 110 15.60 -12.02 -3.04
CA LYS A 110 15.32 -11.66 -4.43
C LYS A 110 16.34 -12.40 -5.28
N LYS A 111 15.93 -13.45 -6.00
CA LYS A 111 16.62 -13.80 -7.25
C LYS A 111 16.59 -12.49 -8.02
N GLU A 112 17.76 -11.95 -8.34
CA GLU A 112 17.84 -10.86 -9.31
C GLU A 112 17.01 -11.33 -10.50
N GLU A 113 15.82 -10.74 -10.66
CA GLU A 113 15.14 -10.77 -11.95
C GLU A 113 16.18 -10.15 -12.86
N GLU A 114 16.81 -10.98 -13.68
CA GLU A 114 17.72 -10.51 -14.71
C GLU A 114 17.01 -9.34 -15.37
N PRO A 115 17.62 -8.13 -15.38
CA PRO A 115 16.98 -6.97 -15.96
C PRO A 115 16.47 -7.39 -17.33
N ALA A 116 15.19 -7.16 -17.59
CA ALA A 116 14.54 -7.53 -18.84
C ALA A 116 15.50 -7.15 -19.96
N LYS A 117 16.13 -8.14 -20.59
CA LYS A 117 17.21 -7.92 -21.54
C LYS A 117 16.67 -6.94 -22.57
N GLU A 118 17.34 -5.80 -22.73
CA GLU A 118 16.97 -4.85 -23.76
C GLU A 118 16.92 -5.61 -25.09
N PRO A 119 15.85 -5.44 -25.89
CA PRO A 119 15.69 -6.22 -27.11
C PRO A 119 16.90 -5.97 -28.02
N ARG A 120 17.64 -7.03 -28.36
CA ARG A 120 18.76 -6.94 -29.31
C ARG A 120 18.19 -6.43 -30.63
N LEU A 121 18.68 -5.28 -31.09
CA LEU A 121 18.29 -4.69 -32.38
C LEU A 121 19.29 -5.11 -33.46
N CYS A 122 18.77 -5.46 -34.64
CA CYS A 122 19.61 -5.68 -35.81
C CYS A 122 20.38 -4.38 -36.17
N PRO A 123 21.71 -4.43 -36.39
CA PRO A 123 22.51 -3.25 -36.73
C PRO A 123 22.03 -2.53 -37.99
N TYR A 124 21.52 -3.29 -38.96
CA TYR A 124 21.17 -2.83 -40.30
C TYR A 124 19.72 -2.34 -40.41
N CYS A 125 18.75 -3.19 -40.03
CA CYS A 125 17.32 -2.88 -40.21
C CYS A 125 16.62 -2.39 -38.93
N LYS A 126 17.33 -2.33 -37.79
CA LYS A 126 16.81 -1.89 -36.49
C LYS A 126 15.56 -2.63 -36.00
N THR A 127 15.28 -3.81 -36.56
CA THR A 127 14.23 -4.71 -36.08
C THR A 127 14.73 -5.50 -34.87
N GLU A 128 13.84 -5.79 -33.92
CA GLU A 128 14.10 -6.68 -32.79
C GLU A 128 14.43 -8.09 -33.29
N ILE A 129 15.52 -8.66 -32.79
CA ILE A 129 16.02 -9.99 -33.16
C ILE A 129 16.23 -10.84 -31.89
N PRO A 130 16.05 -12.17 -31.98
CA PRO A 130 16.41 -13.07 -30.89
C PRO A 130 17.90 -12.92 -30.53
N ASP A 131 18.23 -13.04 -29.24
CA ASP A 131 19.61 -12.89 -28.76
C ASP A 131 20.60 -13.84 -29.44
N GLU A 132 20.15 -15.05 -29.78
CA GLU A 132 20.95 -16.11 -30.41
C GLU A 132 20.91 -16.09 -31.95
N ALA A 133 20.26 -15.09 -32.56
CA ALA A 133 20.16 -15.02 -34.01
C ALA A 133 21.52 -14.73 -34.66
N THR A 134 21.96 -15.61 -35.56
CA THR A 134 23.16 -15.44 -36.40
C THR A 134 22.85 -14.74 -37.73
N LYS A 135 21.58 -14.75 -38.16
CA LYS A 135 21.09 -14.04 -39.34
C LYS A 135 19.79 -13.31 -39.04
N CYS A 136 19.65 -12.12 -39.60
CA CYS A 136 18.45 -11.31 -39.42
C CYS A 136 17.29 -11.90 -40.22
N PRO A 137 16.13 -12.22 -39.59
CA PRO A 137 14.96 -12.74 -40.31
C PRO A 137 14.33 -11.72 -41.26
N HIS A 138 14.54 -10.41 -41.03
CA HIS A 138 13.93 -9.35 -41.83
C HIS A 138 14.80 -8.94 -43.02
N CYS A 139 16.09 -8.72 -42.81
CA CYS A 139 17.00 -8.19 -43.85
C CYS A 139 18.11 -9.17 -44.28
N THR A 140 18.07 -10.41 -43.79
CA THR A 140 18.97 -11.53 -44.15
C THR A 140 20.47 -11.27 -43.97
N SER A 141 20.84 -10.17 -43.32
CA SER A 141 22.21 -9.83 -42.95
C SER A 141 22.74 -10.75 -41.84
N GLU A 142 24.07 -10.93 -41.82
CA GLU A 142 24.77 -11.63 -40.73
C GLU A 142 24.94 -10.67 -39.55
N LEU A 143 24.54 -11.15 -38.36
CA LEU A 143 24.25 -10.36 -37.14
C LEU A 143 25.37 -10.38 -36.10
#